data_AF-A0A0H5BGA2-F1
#
_entry.id   AF-A0A0H5BGA2-F1
#
_cell.length_a   1.000
_cell.length_b   1.000
_cell.length_c   1.000
_cell.angle_alpha   90.00
_cell.angle_beta   90.00
_cell.angle_gamma   90.00
#
_symmetry.space_group_name_H-M   'P 1'
#
loop_
_entity.id
_entity.type
_entity.pdbx_description
1 polymer ?
#
loop_
_entity_poly.entity_id
_entity_poly.type
_entity_poly.pdbx_seq_one_letter_code
_entity_poly.pdbx_strand_id
1 'polypeptide(L)'
;MATAKDVTDKFREAVRSAAANEGFDEEKLANVSAALIMRKALPRSEFTSTAMDILGNIRSMHTFIMTHGKDYSDRYRSTEKDRDVIEHEVNMFVKACKKRIDHLKDTIGAEEKKTGRSGWLSGLTKNGLSRDLNAHQHGMVLILSEHLHAVTAQFDQLRAGRYQEAIEKRMPKRRRGLQGLNETQTGSDPASQDWSSTKQVNARPEAYQAQEQLDVETRMLQVELTNLMDTVQETERKMLEVSALNHLFSTHVLHQAQQIEKLYHQALDATSNIETGNKELKKAIRRSSSSRLYILLVMIVLTLSLLFLDWYQ
;
A
#
# COMPACT_ATOMS: atom_id res chain seq x y z
N MET A 1 -7.62 -29.59 28.57
CA MET A 1 -7.10 -29.24 27.23
C MET A 1 -6.58 -30.51 26.60
N ALA A 2 -7.23 -31.02 25.55
CA ALA A 2 -6.80 -32.25 24.89
C ALA A 2 -5.51 -31.97 24.10
N THR A 3 -4.40 -32.57 24.51
CA THR A 3 -3.13 -32.54 23.79
C THR A 3 -3.36 -33.21 22.43
N ALA A 4 -3.31 -32.43 21.34
CA ALA A 4 -3.35 -32.98 19.99
C ALA A 4 -2.15 -33.93 19.83
N LYS A 5 -2.43 -35.24 19.80
CA LYS A 5 -1.39 -36.26 19.64
C LYS A 5 -0.88 -36.18 18.21
N ASP A 6 0.43 -36.01 18.04
CA ASP A 6 1.05 -36.02 16.72
C ASP A 6 0.83 -37.41 16.09
N VAL A 7 0.12 -37.42 14.96
CA VAL A 7 -0.22 -38.62 14.18
C VAL A 7 0.54 -38.66 12.85
N THR A 8 1.52 -37.77 12.66
CA THR A 8 2.28 -37.66 11.41
C THR A 8 2.98 -38.96 11.06
N ASP A 9 3.54 -39.67 12.05
CA ASP A 9 4.23 -40.94 11.80
C ASP A 9 3.26 -42.08 11.46
N LYS A 10 2.09 -42.11 12.11
CA LYS A 10 1.03 -43.07 11.77
C LYS A 10 0.51 -42.84 10.35
N PHE A 11 0.38 -41.58 9.95
CA PHE A 11 0.00 -41.22 8.59
C PHE A 11 1.07 -41.66 7.57
N ARG A 12 2.36 -41.42 7.85
CA ARG A 12 3.47 -41.87 7.00
C ARG A 12 3.51 -43.39 6.84
N GLU A 13 3.23 -44.13 7.90
CA GLU A 13 3.17 -45.59 7.90
C GLU A 13 1.96 -46.10 7.11
N ALA A 14 0.78 -45.50 7.31
CA ALA A 14 -0.41 -45.82 6.53
C ALA A 14 -0.21 -45.57 5.02
N VAL A 15 0.38 -44.43 4.64
CA VAL A 15 0.70 -44.11 3.24
C VAL A 15 1.69 -45.12 2.64
N ARG A 16 2.73 -45.52 3.40
CA ARG A 16 3.67 -46.56 2.95
C ARG A 16 2.99 -47.92 2.75
N SER A 17 2.13 -48.32 3.68
CA SER A 17 1.40 -49.59 3.58
C SER A 17 0.42 -49.60 2.40
N ALA A 18 -0.27 -48.49 2.12
CA ALA A 18 -1.17 -48.36 0.99
C ALA A 18 -0.41 -48.39 -0.35
N ALA A 19 0.72 -47.68 -0.46
CA ALA A 19 1.57 -47.70 -1.65
C ALA A 19 2.17 -49.09 -1.92
N ALA A 20 2.56 -49.82 -0.86
CA ALA A 20 3.02 -51.21 -0.98
C ALA A 20 1.91 -52.13 -1.50
N ASN A 21 0.67 -51.94 -1.03
CA ASN A 21 -0.49 -52.71 -1.47
C ASN A 21 -0.88 -52.44 -2.94
N GLU A 22 -0.56 -51.27 -3.48
CA GLU A 22 -0.75 -50.94 -4.91
C GLU A 22 0.43 -51.36 -5.80
N GLY A 23 1.44 -52.04 -5.26
CA GLY A 23 2.55 -52.60 -6.04
C GLY A 23 3.62 -51.58 -6.45
N PHE A 24 3.85 -50.54 -5.65
CA PHE A 24 4.92 -49.57 -5.91
C PHE A 24 6.30 -50.20 -5.65
N ASP A 25 7.23 -50.03 -6.61
CA ASP A 25 8.64 -50.42 -6.46
C ASP A 25 9.31 -49.69 -5.28
N GLU A 26 10.37 -50.29 -4.72
CA GLU A 26 11.09 -49.78 -3.54
C GLU A 26 11.63 -48.34 -3.75
N GLU A 27 12.06 -48.01 -4.96
CA GLU A 27 12.46 -46.63 -5.34
C GLU A 27 11.29 -45.64 -5.36
N LYS A 28 10.10 -46.07 -5.80
CA LYS A 28 8.90 -45.23 -5.81
C LYS A 28 8.39 -45.01 -4.38
N LEU A 29 8.50 -46.01 -3.51
CA LEU A 29 8.18 -45.90 -2.09
C LEU A 29 9.14 -44.95 -1.35
N ALA A 30 10.43 -45.01 -1.67
CA ALA A 30 11.44 -44.07 -1.17
C ALA A 30 11.15 -42.63 -1.63
N ASN A 31 10.73 -42.44 -2.88
CA ASN A 31 10.35 -41.12 -3.41
C ASN A 31 9.07 -40.56 -2.75
N VAL A 32 8.05 -41.38 -2.53
CA VAL A 32 6.81 -40.98 -1.83
C VAL A 32 7.11 -40.59 -0.38
N SER A 33 7.94 -41.36 0.32
CA SER A 33 8.34 -41.06 1.69
C SER A 33 9.23 -39.81 1.78
N ALA A 34 10.17 -39.62 0.86
CA ALA A 34 10.98 -38.40 0.77
C ALA A 34 10.13 -37.16 0.48
N ALA A 35 9.14 -37.26 -0.42
CA ALA A 35 8.21 -36.18 -0.74
C ALA A 35 7.29 -35.82 0.46
N LEU A 36 6.99 -36.78 1.34
CA LEU A 36 6.25 -36.54 2.58
C LEU A 36 7.08 -35.79 3.64
N ILE A 37 8.40 -35.95 3.61
CA ILE A 37 9.33 -35.32 4.56
C ILE A 37 9.70 -33.91 4.09
N MET A 38 10.01 -33.75 2.80
CA MET A 38 10.33 -32.46 2.19
C MET A 38 9.29 -32.15 1.12
N ARG A 39 8.39 -31.21 1.42
CA ARG A 39 7.55 -30.62 0.37
C ARG A 39 8.49 -30.01 -0.67
N LYS A 40 8.51 -30.59 -1.87
CA LYS A 40 9.19 -29.98 -3.02
C LYS A 40 8.65 -28.58 -3.18
N ALA A 41 9.49 -27.56 -3.00
CA ALA A 41 9.10 -26.18 -3.15
C ALA A 41 8.54 -26.03 -4.57
N LEU A 42 7.24 -25.72 -4.68
CA LEU A 42 6.66 -25.46 -5.98
C LEU A 42 7.41 -24.26 -6.60
N PRO A 43 7.72 -24.31 -7.91
CA PRO A 43 8.31 -23.16 -8.58
C PRO A 43 7.38 -21.97 -8.36
N ARG A 44 7.96 -20.85 -7.91
CA ARG A 44 7.21 -19.61 -7.69
C ARG A 44 6.60 -19.18 -9.02
N SER A 45 5.35 -18.73 -8.99
CA SER A 45 4.74 -18.13 -10.18
C SER A 45 5.55 -16.88 -10.58
N GLU A 46 5.53 -16.52 -11.87
CA GLU A 46 6.15 -15.27 -12.35
C GLU A 46 5.61 -14.05 -11.59
N PHE A 47 4.31 -14.08 -11.25
CA PHE A 47 3.66 -13.08 -10.40
C PHE A 47 4.30 -13.00 -9.00
N THR A 48 4.50 -14.14 -8.34
CA THR A 48 5.10 -14.19 -7.02
C THR A 48 6.57 -13.75 -7.06
N SER A 49 7.30 -14.09 -8.12
CA SER A 49 8.70 -13.65 -8.30
C SER A 49 8.79 -12.13 -8.43
N THR A 50 8.01 -11.55 -9.35
CA THR A 50 7.99 -10.11 -9.60
C THR A 50 7.55 -9.31 -8.37
N ALA A 51 6.56 -9.81 -7.62
CA ALA A 51 6.15 -9.20 -6.35
C ALA A 51 7.27 -9.20 -5.29
N MET A 52 8.03 -10.29 -5.20
CA MET A 52 9.19 -10.37 -4.28
C MET A 52 10.31 -9.40 -4.69
N ASP A 53 10.53 -9.20 -6.00
CA ASP A 53 11.51 -8.22 -6.48
C ASP A 53 11.10 -6.78 -6.12
N ILE A 54 9.80 -6.46 -6.24
CA ILE A 54 9.26 -5.16 -5.81
C ILE A 54 9.47 -4.97 -4.30
N LEU A 55 9.18 -5.99 -3.50
CA LEU A 55 9.42 -5.94 -2.05
C LEU A 55 10.89 -5.70 -1.72
N GLY A 56 11.80 -6.36 -2.46
CA GLY A 56 13.24 -6.11 -2.35
C GLY A 56 13.60 -4.65 -2.62
N ASN A 57 13.07 -4.07 -3.69
CA ASN A 57 13.30 -2.66 -4.03
C ASN A 57 12.75 -1.70 -2.96
N ILE A 58 11.54 -1.96 -2.43
CA ILE A 58 10.95 -1.15 -1.35
C ILE A 58 11.83 -1.20 -0.09
N ARG A 59 12.38 -2.38 0.26
CA ARG A 59 13.32 -2.52 1.40
C ARG A 59 14.62 -1.77 1.18
N SER A 60 15.16 -1.80 -0.03
CA SER A 60 16.35 -1.01 -0.39
C SER A 60 16.07 0.48 -0.24
N MET A 61 14.91 0.95 -0.71
CA MET A 61 14.49 2.35 -0.55
C MET A 61 14.29 2.75 0.91
N HIS A 62 13.69 1.88 1.74
CA HIS A 62 13.59 2.13 3.18
C HIS A 62 14.97 2.25 3.84
N THR A 63 15.91 1.34 3.51
CA THR A 63 17.29 1.40 4.01
C THR A 63 18.00 2.68 3.56
N PHE A 64 17.80 3.08 2.30
CA PHE A 64 18.30 4.35 1.76
C PHE A 64 17.76 5.54 2.56
N ILE A 65 16.45 5.63 2.76
CA ILE A 65 15.81 6.72 3.53
C ILE A 65 16.31 6.73 4.98
N MET A 66 16.51 5.58 5.62
CA MET A 66 17.03 5.53 7.00
C MET A 66 18.49 5.97 7.09
N THR A 67 19.31 5.62 6.10
CA THR A 67 20.73 5.98 6.06
C THR A 67 20.89 7.48 5.78
N HIS A 68 20.19 7.98 4.76
CA HIS A 68 20.25 9.38 4.36
C HIS A 68 19.35 10.28 5.20
N GLY A 69 18.42 9.76 5.99
CA GLY A 69 17.50 10.56 6.79
C GLY A 69 18.19 11.43 7.84
N LYS A 70 19.28 10.93 8.44
CA LYS A 70 20.11 11.73 9.36
C LYS A 70 20.85 12.83 8.62
N ASP A 71 21.44 12.53 7.46
CA ASP A 71 22.16 13.51 6.65
C ASP A 71 21.21 14.54 6.01
N TYR A 72 19.97 14.12 5.72
CA TYR A 72 18.91 14.97 5.18
C TYR A 72 18.40 15.97 6.23
N SER A 73 18.23 15.52 7.48
CA SER A 73 17.82 16.37 8.60
C SER A 73 18.95 17.27 9.13
N ASP A 74 20.21 16.83 9.04
CA ASP A 74 21.33 17.58 9.61
C ASP A 74 21.80 18.71 8.69
N ARG A 75 21.76 19.94 9.22
CA ARG A 75 21.98 21.17 8.47
C ARG A 75 23.45 21.39 8.10
N TYR A 76 24.36 20.88 8.92
CA TYR A 76 25.80 21.10 8.78
C TYR A 76 26.51 20.04 7.94
N ARG A 77 25.81 18.93 7.64
CA ARG A 77 26.38 17.75 6.99
C ARG A 77 26.02 17.64 5.50
N SER A 78 24.96 18.31 5.06
CA SER A 78 24.40 18.20 3.71
C SER A 78 24.07 19.58 3.11
N THR A 79 24.46 19.79 1.85
CA THR A 79 24.08 21.00 1.10
C THR A 79 22.65 20.90 0.56
N GLU A 80 22.01 22.04 0.27
CA GLU A 80 20.64 22.07 -0.31
C GLU A 80 20.56 21.28 -1.63
N LYS A 81 21.63 21.29 -2.43
CA LYS A 81 21.74 20.49 -3.65
C LYS A 81 21.76 18.99 -3.38
N ASP A 82 22.48 18.54 -2.35
CA ASP A 82 22.54 17.12 -2.00
C ASP A 82 21.16 16.62 -1.51
N ARG A 83 20.41 17.47 -0.81
CA ARG A 83 19.04 17.17 -0.37
C ARG A 83 18.08 17.04 -1.55
N ASP A 84 18.17 17.93 -2.53
CA ASP A 84 17.35 17.87 -3.74
C ASP A 84 17.63 16.59 -4.56
N VAL A 85 18.89 16.13 -4.59
CA VAL A 85 19.27 14.85 -5.21
C VAL A 85 18.60 13.68 -4.49
N ILE A 86 18.63 13.66 -3.15
CA ILE A 86 17.96 12.62 -2.34
C ILE A 86 16.44 12.63 -2.59
N GLU A 87 15.80 13.81 -2.59
CA GLU A 87 14.37 13.94 -2.88
C GLU A 87 14.02 13.42 -4.28
N HIS A 88 14.83 13.77 -5.28
CA HIS A 88 14.64 13.31 -6.66
C HIS A 88 14.77 11.79 -6.77
N GLU A 89 15.80 11.21 -6.16
CA GLU A 89 16.06 9.78 -6.17
C GLU A 89 14.90 9.01 -5.52
N VAL A 90 14.44 9.43 -4.33
CA VAL A 90 13.27 8.83 -3.67
C VAL A 90 12.03 8.92 -4.55
N ASN A 91 11.76 10.08 -5.18
CA ASN A 91 10.62 10.24 -6.06
C ASN A 91 10.67 9.28 -7.27
N MET A 92 11.84 9.12 -7.87
CA MET A 92 12.06 8.20 -8.99
C MET A 92 11.84 6.73 -8.56
N PHE A 93 12.36 6.33 -7.40
CA PHE A 93 12.14 4.99 -6.85
C PHE A 93 10.68 4.70 -6.57
N VAL A 94 9.97 5.64 -5.93
CA VAL A 94 8.54 5.50 -5.63
C VAL A 94 7.72 5.38 -6.91
N LYS A 95 7.97 6.23 -7.91
CA LYS A 95 7.31 6.17 -9.23
C LYS A 95 7.58 4.83 -9.94
N ALA A 96 8.81 4.32 -9.88
CA ALA A 96 9.18 3.03 -10.47
C ALA A 96 8.48 1.85 -9.77
N CYS A 97 8.46 1.83 -8.43
CA CYS A 97 7.79 0.79 -7.66
C CYS A 97 6.27 0.81 -7.92
N LYS A 98 5.67 1.99 -7.92
CA LYS A 98 4.24 2.17 -8.26
C LYS A 98 3.90 1.57 -9.62
N LYS A 99 4.67 1.91 -10.65
CA LYS A 99 4.45 1.40 -12.01
C LYS A 99 4.47 -0.13 -12.07
N ARG A 100 5.37 -0.76 -11.33
CA ARG A 100 5.45 -2.23 -11.25
C ARG A 100 4.26 -2.83 -10.48
N ILE A 101 3.80 -2.18 -9.41
CA ILE A 101 2.60 -2.60 -8.67
C ILE A 101 1.35 -2.47 -9.54
N ASP A 102 1.21 -1.36 -10.27
CA ASP A 102 0.10 -1.16 -11.20
C ASP A 102 0.10 -2.22 -12.32
N HIS A 103 1.27 -2.58 -12.85
CA HIS A 103 1.39 -3.69 -13.80
C HIS A 103 0.89 -5.01 -13.21
N LEU A 104 1.27 -5.34 -11.96
CA LEU A 104 0.74 -6.54 -11.30
C LEU A 104 -0.79 -6.48 -11.15
N LYS A 105 -1.33 -5.32 -10.77
CA LYS A 105 -2.79 -5.13 -10.70
C LYS A 105 -3.47 -5.36 -12.05
N ASP A 106 -2.90 -4.84 -13.14
CA ASP A 106 -3.45 -5.01 -14.48
C ASP A 106 -3.38 -6.47 -14.94
N THR A 107 -2.33 -7.21 -14.57
CA THR A 107 -2.26 -8.66 -14.86
C THR A 107 -3.41 -9.42 -14.20
N ILE A 108 -3.76 -9.10 -12.96
CA ILE A 108 -4.90 -9.71 -12.26
C ILE A 108 -6.23 -9.35 -12.96
N GLY A 109 -6.45 -8.07 -13.27
CA GLY A 109 -7.66 -7.62 -13.95
C GLY A 109 -7.84 -8.22 -15.35
N ALA A 110 -6.74 -8.53 -16.04
CA ALA A 110 -6.76 -9.23 -17.32
C ALA A 110 -7.14 -10.72 -17.16
N GLU A 111 -6.67 -11.40 -16.11
CA GLU A 111 -7.04 -12.78 -15.80
C GLU A 111 -8.51 -12.93 -15.38
N GLU A 112 -9.05 -11.97 -14.64
CA GLU A 112 -10.47 -11.94 -14.26
C GLU A 112 -11.40 -11.86 -15.48
N LYS A 113 -11.09 -10.98 -16.44
CA LYS A 113 -11.87 -10.81 -17.67
C LYS A 113 -11.83 -12.05 -18.56
N LYS A 114 -10.70 -12.76 -18.59
CA LYS A 114 -10.56 -14.02 -19.34
C LYS A 114 -11.39 -15.14 -18.71
N THR A 115 -11.38 -15.24 -17.38
CA THR A 115 -12.15 -16.24 -16.63
C THR A 115 -13.66 -16.05 -16.78
N GLY A 116 -14.15 -14.80 -16.75
CA GLY A 116 -15.57 -14.49 -16.95
C GLY A 116 -16.12 -14.79 -18.36
N ARG A 117 -15.24 -15.00 -19.35
CA ARG A 117 -15.58 -15.25 -20.76
C ARG A 117 -15.46 -16.71 -21.16
N SER A 118 -14.87 -17.55 -20.30
CA SER A 118 -14.72 -19.00 -20.52
C SER A 118 -16.00 -19.71 -20.06
N GLY A 119 -16.68 -20.37 -21.00
CA GLY A 119 -18.07 -20.84 -20.87
C GLY A 119 -18.36 -21.86 -19.76
N TRP A 120 -19.67 -22.07 -19.56
CA TRP A 120 -20.37 -22.94 -18.59
C TRP A 120 -19.64 -24.22 -18.14
N LEU A 121 -18.85 -24.86 -18.99
CA LEU A 121 -18.13 -26.11 -18.70
C LEU A 121 -16.83 -25.93 -17.88
N SER A 122 -16.25 -24.73 -17.82
CA SER A 122 -15.04 -24.45 -17.03
C SER A 122 -15.35 -24.19 -15.53
N GLY A 123 -16.62 -23.98 -15.18
CA GLY A 123 -17.05 -23.49 -13.86
C GLY A 123 -17.12 -24.52 -12.73
N LEU A 124 -17.02 -25.82 -13.02
CA LEU A 124 -17.28 -26.88 -12.03
C LEU A 124 -16.04 -27.33 -11.24
N THR A 125 -14.82 -27.10 -11.74
CA THR A 125 -13.59 -27.64 -11.11
C THR A 125 -12.47 -26.61 -10.90
N LYS A 126 -12.47 -25.48 -11.61
CA LYS A 126 -11.41 -24.45 -11.52
C LYS A 126 -11.77 -23.23 -10.66
N ASN A 127 -13.04 -23.03 -10.36
CA ASN A 127 -13.50 -21.77 -9.75
C ASN A 127 -13.01 -21.53 -8.31
N GLY A 128 -12.77 -22.58 -7.50
CA GLY A 128 -12.25 -22.41 -6.13
C GLY A 128 -10.77 -22.00 -6.13
N LEU A 129 -9.91 -22.81 -6.78
CA LEU A 129 -8.46 -22.59 -6.82
C LEU A 129 -8.08 -21.28 -7.51
N SER A 130 -8.79 -20.89 -8.57
CA SER A 130 -8.56 -19.62 -9.26
C SER A 130 -9.04 -18.41 -8.46
N ARG A 131 -10.05 -18.55 -7.59
CA ARG A 131 -10.51 -17.48 -6.69
C ARG A 131 -9.57 -17.29 -5.52
N ASP A 132 -9.12 -18.38 -4.90
CA ASP A 132 -8.15 -18.33 -3.81
C ASP A 132 -6.81 -17.76 -4.29
N LEU A 133 -6.39 -18.14 -5.50
CA LEU A 133 -5.21 -17.56 -6.15
C LEU A 133 -5.37 -16.06 -6.41
N ASN A 134 -6.52 -15.63 -6.94
CA ASN A 134 -6.78 -14.22 -7.19
C ASN A 134 -6.85 -13.40 -5.88
N ALA A 135 -7.49 -13.93 -4.84
CA ALA A 135 -7.50 -13.31 -3.52
C ALA A 135 -6.08 -13.20 -2.95
N HIS A 136 -5.25 -14.23 -3.12
CA HIS A 136 -3.85 -14.20 -2.72
C HIS A 136 -3.06 -13.13 -3.51
N GLN A 137 -3.22 -13.06 -4.83
CA GLN A 137 -2.57 -12.07 -5.69
C GLN A 137 -2.99 -10.64 -5.33
N HIS A 138 -4.29 -10.38 -5.15
CA HIS A 138 -4.79 -9.08 -4.66
C HIS A 138 -4.20 -8.74 -3.29
N GLY A 139 -4.17 -9.70 -2.36
CA GLY A 139 -3.54 -9.52 -1.05
C GLY A 139 -2.07 -9.14 -1.13
N MET A 140 -1.31 -9.75 -2.05
CA MET A 140 0.08 -9.39 -2.30
C MET A 140 0.22 -7.95 -2.82
N VAL A 141 -0.62 -7.51 -3.75
CA VAL A 141 -0.62 -6.12 -4.26
C VAL A 141 -0.95 -5.13 -3.13
N LEU A 142 -1.92 -5.47 -2.27
CA LEU A 142 -2.28 -4.64 -1.12
C LEU A 142 -1.09 -4.46 -0.19
N ILE A 143 -0.46 -5.56 0.24
CA ILE A 143 0.70 -5.54 1.14
C ILE A 143 1.85 -4.73 0.52
N LEU A 144 2.14 -4.90 -0.77
CA LEU A 144 3.17 -4.12 -1.46
C LEU A 144 2.83 -2.62 -1.49
N SER A 145 1.58 -2.28 -1.79
CA SER A 145 1.13 -0.89 -1.83
C SER A 145 1.14 -0.23 -0.44
N GLU A 146 0.79 -0.97 0.61
CA GLU A 146 0.87 -0.53 2.00
C GLU A 146 2.32 -0.29 2.43
N HIS A 147 3.22 -1.22 2.12
CA HIS A 147 4.64 -1.04 2.42
C HIS A 147 5.25 0.16 1.67
N LEU A 148 4.92 0.32 0.38
CA LEU A 148 5.37 1.48 -0.39
C LEU A 148 4.83 2.78 0.20
N HIS A 149 3.57 2.79 0.61
CA HIS A 149 2.93 3.93 1.26
C HIS A 149 3.60 4.27 2.60
N ALA A 150 3.86 3.28 3.46
CA ALA A 150 4.52 3.48 4.74
C ALA A 150 5.91 4.10 4.59
N VAL A 151 6.71 3.63 3.63
CA VAL A 151 8.06 4.17 3.35
C VAL A 151 7.97 5.60 2.81
N THR A 152 7.00 5.88 1.92
CA THR A 152 6.78 7.22 1.37
C THR A 152 6.33 8.20 2.45
N ALA A 153 5.43 7.78 3.34
CA ALA A 153 4.94 8.59 4.45
C ALA A 153 6.04 8.94 5.46
N GLN A 154 6.96 8.01 5.76
CA GLN A 154 8.13 8.29 6.60
C GLN A 154 9.03 9.38 5.98
N PHE A 155 9.27 9.31 4.68
CA PHE A 155 10.05 10.33 3.98
C PHE A 155 9.33 11.69 3.96
N ASP A 156 8.02 11.70 3.72
CA ASP A 156 7.21 12.91 3.74
C ASP A 156 7.23 13.60 5.12
N GLN A 157 7.28 12.84 6.22
CA GLN A 157 7.43 13.41 7.57
C GLN A 157 8.76 14.13 7.76
N LEU A 158 9.87 13.51 7.32
CA LEU A 158 11.21 14.13 7.37
C LEU A 158 11.25 15.42 6.56
N ARG A 159 10.63 15.38 5.38
CA ARG A 159 10.55 16.49 4.46
C ARG A 159 9.67 17.63 4.98
N ALA A 160 8.52 17.32 5.59
CA ALA A 160 7.62 18.30 6.19
C ALA A 160 8.30 19.08 7.33
N GLY A 161 9.07 18.39 8.19
CA GLY A 161 9.86 19.05 9.25
C GLY A 161 10.83 20.09 8.68
N ARG A 162 11.54 19.76 7.60
CA ARG A 162 12.45 20.69 6.92
C ARG A 162 11.71 21.89 6.33
N TYR A 163 10.60 21.67 5.64
CA TYR A 163 9.84 22.76 5.02
C TYR A 163 9.31 23.73 6.08
N GLN A 164 8.84 23.21 7.21
CA GLN A 164 8.40 24.03 8.33
C GLN A 164 9.54 24.90 8.88
N GLU A 165 10.73 24.32 9.08
CA GLU A 165 11.92 25.07 9.51
C GLU A 165 12.39 26.12 8.49
N ALA A 166 12.24 25.84 7.19
CA ALA A 166 12.59 26.77 6.12
C ALA A 166 11.64 27.98 6.10
N ILE A 167 10.34 27.74 6.30
CA ILE A 167 9.31 28.78 6.38
C ILE A 167 9.51 29.64 7.63
N GLU A 168 9.70 29.03 8.80
CA GLU A 168 9.88 29.74 10.07
C GLU A 168 11.12 30.64 10.10
N LYS A 169 12.18 30.25 9.38
CA LYS A 169 13.41 31.05 9.26
C LYS A 169 13.28 32.21 8.28
N ARG A 170 12.47 32.04 7.22
CA ARG A 170 12.29 33.04 6.16
C ARG A 170 11.12 33.99 6.43
N MET A 171 10.24 33.68 7.37
CA MET A 171 9.31 34.68 7.90
C MET A 171 10.09 35.71 8.72
N PRO A 172 10.10 37.00 8.33
CA PRO A 172 10.69 38.02 9.19
C PRO A 172 9.91 37.99 10.51
N LYS A 173 10.59 37.68 11.62
CA LYS A 173 10.04 37.93 12.96
C LYS A 173 9.77 39.41 13.02
N ARG A 174 8.51 39.79 12.74
CA ARG A 174 8.00 41.15 12.79
C ARG A 174 8.45 41.72 14.13
N ARG A 175 9.47 42.59 14.13
CA ARG A 175 9.93 43.30 15.32
C ARG A 175 8.72 44.07 15.84
N ARG A 176 8.03 43.51 16.83
CA ARG A 176 7.07 44.27 17.64
C ARG A 176 7.91 45.20 18.49
N GLY A 177 7.72 46.50 18.29
CA GLY A 177 8.20 47.54 19.19
C GLY A 177 9.26 48.46 18.58
N LEU A 178 8.86 49.31 17.63
CA LEU A 178 9.23 50.72 17.76
C LEU A 178 8.52 51.22 19.02
N GLN A 179 9.19 51.16 20.16
CA GLN A 179 8.71 51.76 21.41
C GLN A 179 9.83 52.66 21.90
N GLY A 180 9.70 53.96 21.62
CA GLY A 180 10.72 54.95 21.99
C GLY A 180 10.67 56.26 21.21
N LEU A 181 9.52 56.69 20.70
CA LEU A 181 9.33 58.05 20.16
C LEU A 181 7.90 58.47 20.54
N ASN A 182 7.73 58.94 21.77
CA ASN A 182 6.71 59.94 22.17
C ASN A 182 6.72 60.10 23.70
N GLU A 183 7.58 60.98 24.20
CA GLU A 183 7.32 61.72 25.44
C GLU A 183 7.77 63.17 25.21
N THR A 184 6.90 63.95 24.56
CA THR A 184 6.89 65.40 24.75
C THR A 184 5.60 65.71 25.49
N GLN A 185 5.70 65.81 26.81
CA GLN A 185 4.64 66.34 27.65
C GLN A 185 4.41 67.81 27.27
N THR A 186 3.14 68.18 27.13
CA THR A 186 2.65 69.53 26.88
C THR A 186 1.99 70.08 28.15
N GLY A 187 2.23 71.36 28.44
CA GLY A 187 1.65 72.17 29.51
C GLY A 187 2.76 72.76 30.40
N SER A 188 2.92 74.07 30.61
CA SER A 188 2.03 75.22 30.39
C SER A 188 2.82 76.54 30.55
N ASP A 189 2.40 77.56 29.78
CA ASP A 189 2.42 79.01 30.05
C ASP A 189 3.66 79.91 29.81
N PRO A 190 3.41 81.22 29.50
CA PRO A 190 4.20 82.01 28.56
C PRO A 190 5.03 83.12 29.23
N ALA A 191 6.23 83.37 28.72
CA ALA A 191 6.95 84.61 29.01
C ALA A 191 7.96 84.92 27.90
N SER A 192 7.67 86.01 27.18
CA SER A 192 8.59 86.96 26.55
C SER A 192 10.06 86.54 26.38
N GLN A 193 10.52 86.38 25.14
CA GLN A 193 11.72 87.10 24.71
C GLN A 193 11.79 87.26 23.19
N ASP A 194 11.91 88.53 22.81
CA ASP A 194 12.17 89.08 21.50
C ASP A 194 13.53 88.60 20.95
N TRP A 195 13.56 88.05 19.74
CA TRP A 195 14.78 87.99 18.93
C TRP A 195 14.40 88.01 17.44
N SER A 196 14.17 89.21 16.94
CA SER A 196 14.43 89.52 15.54
C SER A 196 15.92 89.29 15.23
N SER A 197 16.24 88.27 14.42
CA SER A 197 17.35 88.32 13.46
C SER A 197 17.33 87.10 12.54
N THR A 198 16.97 87.37 11.29
CA THR A 198 17.67 86.92 10.08
C THR A 198 18.67 85.78 10.28
N LYS A 199 18.27 84.56 9.91
CA LYS A 199 19.21 83.55 9.40
C LYS A 199 18.52 82.64 8.39
N GLN A 200 18.85 82.92 7.13
CA GLN A 200 19.24 81.95 6.12
C GLN A 200 18.24 80.83 5.80
N VAL A 201 17.65 80.98 4.62
CA VAL A 201 17.63 79.94 3.58
C VAL A 201 18.79 78.95 3.80
N ASN A 202 18.46 77.76 4.31
CA ASN A 202 19.25 76.57 4.04
C ASN A 202 18.28 75.40 3.95
N ALA A 203 17.72 75.22 2.76
CA ALA A 203 17.06 73.99 2.38
C ALA A 203 18.06 72.85 2.62
N ARG A 204 17.76 72.00 3.61
CA ARG A 204 18.54 70.82 3.96
C ARG A 204 18.83 69.97 2.71
N PRO A 205 20.10 69.81 2.28
CA PRO A 205 20.47 68.80 1.30
C PRO A 205 20.25 67.37 1.84
N GLU A 206 20.19 67.23 3.16
CA GLU A 206 20.04 65.96 3.88
C GLU A 206 18.65 65.33 3.76
N ALA A 207 17.59 66.13 3.54
CA ALA A 207 16.22 65.61 3.45
C ALA A 207 15.96 64.86 2.13
N TYR A 208 16.54 65.34 1.03
CA TYR A 208 16.44 64.67 -0.28
C TYR A 208 17.31 63.39 -0.32
N GLN A 209 18.51 63.42 0.26
CA GLN A 209 19.36 62.23 0.38
C GLN A 209 18.76 61.16 1.30
N ALA A 210 18.12 61.55 2.40
CA ALA A 210 17.42 60.61 3.28
C ALA A 210 16.21 59.96 2.58
N GLN A 211 15.50 60.71 1.72
CA GLN A 211 14.35 60.20 0.99
C GLN A 211 14.75 59.24 -0.15
N GLU A 212 15.83 59.52 -0.86
CA GLU A 212 16.41 58.58 -1.83
C GLU A 212 16.91 57.29 -1.15
N GLN A 213 17.50 57.38 0.04
CA GLN A 213 17.92 56.21 0.81
C GLN A 213 16.74 55.33 1.23
N LEU A 214 15.62 55.94 1.67
CA LEU A 214 14.40 55.23 2.01
C LEU A 214 13.77 54.55 0.79
N ASP A 215 13.75 55.21 -0.37
CA ASP A 215 13.23 54.62 -1.61
C ASP A 215 14.10 53.43 -2.07
N VAL A 216 15.42 53.53 -1.94
CA VAL A 216 16.36 52.43 -2.23
C VAL A 216 16.15 51.27 -1.26
N GLU A 217 15.99 51.53 0.04
CA GLU A 217 15.70 50.50 1.05
C GLU A 217 14.35 49.82 0.78
N THR A 218 13.32 50.60 0.43
CA THR A 218 11.98 50.08 0.12
C THR A 218 12.01 49.19 -1.12
N ARG A 219 12.76 49.59 -2.16
CA ARG A 219 12.95 48.77 -3.37
C ARG A 219 13.74 47.50 -3.08
N MET A 220 14.76 47.57 -2.22
CA MET A 220 15.54 46.40 -1.80
C MET A 220 14.66 45.41 -1.04
N LEU A 221 13.85 45.88 -0.10
CA LEU A 221 12.89 45.06 0.65
C LEU A 221 11.83 44.44 -0.25
N GLN A 222 11.34 45.18 -1.25
CA GLN A 222 10.42 44.64 -2.25
C GLN A 222 11.08 43.50 -3.04
N VAL A 223 12.30 43.68 -3.53
CA VAL A 223 13.04 42.62 -4.25
C VAL A 223 13.29 41.40 -3.36
N GLU A 224 13.63 41.61 -2.08
CA GLU A 224 13.78 40.52 -1.12
C GLU A 224 12.46 39.77 -0.91
N LEU A 225 11.35 40.48 -0.74
CA LEU A 225 10.01 39.89 -0.63
C LEU A 225 9.60 39.09 -1.86
N THR A 226 9.87 39.60 -3.07
CA THR A 226 9.56 38.90 -4.31
C THR A 226 10.38 37.62 -4.43
N ASN A 227 11.69 37.67 -4.15
CA ASN A 227 12.55 36.50 -4.13
C ASN A 227 12.12 35.48 -3.06
N LEU A 228 11.69 35.94 -1.88
CA LEU A 228 11.14 35.07 -0.85
C LEU A 228 9.85 34.39 -1.34
N MET A 229 8.94 35.12 -1.96
CA MET A 229 7.71 34.55 -2.52
C MET A 229 7.99 33.49 -3.59
N ASP A 230 8.90 33.75 -4.53
CA ASP A 230 9.25 32.79 -5.57
C ASP A 230 9.81 31.49 -4.97
N THR A 231 10.68 31.60 -3.95
CA THR A 231 11.22 30.41 -3.26
C THR A 231 10.15 29.66 -2.45
N VAL A 232 9.21 30.37 -1.82
CA VAL A 232 8.09 29.76 -1.09
C VAL A 232 7.16 29.04 -2.07
N GLN A 233 6.87 29.63 -3.22
CA GLN A 233 6.01 29.02 -4.23
C GLN A 233 6.64 27.77 -4.85
N GLU A 234 7.96 27.79 -5.10
CA GLU A 234 8.67 26.61 -5.60
C GLU A 234 8.70 25.48 -4.55
N THR A 235 8.95 25.82 -3.29
CA THR A 235 8.95 24.84 -2.18
C THR A 235 7.55 24.27 -1.92
N GLU A 236 6.50 25.09 -1.99
CA GLU A 236 5.10 24.65 -1.92
C GLU A 236 4.78 23.67 -3.06
N ARG A 237 5.16 23.99 -4.30
CA ARG A 237 4.92 23.11 -5.45
C ARG A 237 5.61 21.75 -5.28
N LYS A 238 6.86 21.72 -4.84
CA LYS A 238 7.60 20.48 -4.55
C LYS A 238 6.94 19.68 -3.43
N MET A 239 6.43 20.34 -2.39
CA MET A 239 5.69 19.69 -1.30
C MET A 239 4.39 19.04 -1.80
N LEU A 240 3.61 19.77 -2.60
CA LEU A 240 2.32 19.33 -3.13
C LEU A 240 2.41 18.12 -4.05
N GLU A 241 3.44 17.99 -4.91
CA GLU A 241 3.54 16.86 -5.84
C GLU A 241 3.62 15.51 -5.11
N VAL A 242 4.49 15.41 -4.10
CA VAL A 242 4.68 14.15 -3.37
C VAL A 242 3.53 13.92 -2.38
N SER A 243 2.99 14.97 -1.77
CA SER A 243 1.80 14.85 -0.91
C SER A 243 0.58 14.35 -1.70
N ALA A 244 0.40 14.83 -2.93
CA ALA A 244 -0.62 14.32 -3.84
C ALA A 244 -0.38 12.85 -4.20
N LEU A 245 0.87 12.45 -4.44
CA LEU A 245 1.23 11.07 -4.73
C LEU A 245 0.97 10.14 -3.52
N ASN A 246 1.29 10.58 -2.30
CA ASN A 246 1.00 9.88 -1.06
C ASN A 246 -0.52 9.74 -0.82
N HIS A 247 -1.27 10.81 -1.07
CA HIS A 247 -2.72 10.79 -1.00
C HIS A 247 -3.35 9.81 -2.01
N LEU A 248 -2.85 9.78 -3.26
CA LEU A 248 -3.29 8.81 -4.26
C LEU A 248 -3.02 7.36 -3.84
N PHE A 249 -1.92 7.09 -3.13
CA PHE A 249 -1.69 5.76 -2.55
C PHE A 249 -2.70 5.41 -1.48
N SER A 250 -2.98 6.31 -0.54
CA SER A 250 -3.99 6.08 0.50
C SER A 250 -5.34 5.67 -0.10
N THR A 251 -5.79 6.37 -1.14
CA THR A 251 -7.04 6.06 -1.84
C THR A 251 -7.00 4.71 -2.54
N HIS A 252 -5.88 4.37 -3.19
CA HIS A 252 -5.75 3.11 -3.93
C HIS A 252 -5.61 1.90 -3.00
N VAL A 253 -4.90 2.03 -1.87
CA VAL A 253 -4.84 1.01 -0.80
C VAL A 253 -6.23 0.76 -0.22
N LEU A 254 -6.99 1.82 0.07
CA LEU A 254 -8.36 1.70 0.57
C LEU A 254 -9.26 0.94 -0.41
N HIS A 255 -9.20 1.31 -1.69
CA HIS A 255 -9.96 0.62 -2.74
C HIS A 255 -9.58 -0.86 -2.85
N GLN A 256 -8.29 -1.18 -2.79
CA GLN A 256 -7.82 -2.57 -2.83
C GLN A 256 -8.31 -3.40 -1.63
N ALA A 257 -8.32 -2.82 -0.43
CA ALA A 257 -8.82 -3.50 0.77
C ALA A 257 -10.29 -3.92 0.61
N GLN A 258 -11.13 -3.04 0.06
CA GLN A 258 -12.54 -3.35 -0.23
C GLN A 258 -12.69 -4.46 -1.28
N GLN A 259 -11.83 -4.49 -2.31
CA GLN A 259 -11.84 -5.55 -3.31
C GLN A 259 -11.49 -6.91 -2.70
N ILE A 260 -10.52 -6.97 -1.79
CA ILE A 260 -10.12 -8.20 -1.10
C ILE A 260 -11.21 -8.70 -0.16
N GLU A 261 -11.89 -7.82 0.57
CA GLU A 261 -13.01 -8.20 1.43
C GLU A 261 -14.11 -8.90 0.63
N LYS A 262 -14.44 -8.37 -0.54
CA LYS A 262 -15.40 -9.00 -1.47
C LYS A 262 -14.89 -10.35 -1.96
N LEU A 263 -13.63 -10.46 -2.37
CA LEU A 263 -13.03 -11.73 -2.81
C LEU A 263 -13.00 -12.76 -1.67
N TYR A 264 -12.76 -12.32 -0.44
CA TYR A 264 -12.75 -13.17 0.75
C TYR A 264 -14.13 -13.76 1.03
N HIS A 265 -15.18 -12.95 1.02
CA HIS A 265 -16.56 -13.45 1.16
C HIS A 265 -16.90 -14.48 0.06
N GLN A 266 -16.49 -14.21 -1.18
CA GLN A 266 -16.71 -15.14 -2.29
C GLN A 266 -15.92 -16.46 -2.15
N ALA A 267 -14.72 -16.41 -1.57
CA ALA A 267 -13.92 -17.60 -1.27
C ALA A 267 -14.54 -18.44 -0.15
N LEU A 268 -15.06 -17.78 0.90
CA LEU A 268 -15.83 -18.45 1.97
C LEU A 268 -17.08 -19.15 1.42
N ASP A 269 -17.84 -18.46 0.57
CA ASP A 269 -19.02 -19.05 -0.07
C ASP A 269 -18.66 -20.24 -0.95
N ALA A 270 -17.59 -20.13 -1.74
CA ALA A 270 -17.10 -21.24 -2.56
C ALA A 270 -16.68 -22.44 -1.71
N THR A 271 -15.99 -22.20 -0.59
CA THR A 271 -15.57 -23.25 0.35
C THR A 271 -16.77 -23.92 1.01
N SER A 272 -17.76 -23.14 1.45
CA SER A 272 -19.02 -23.63 2.01
C SER A 272 -19.81 -24.48 1.00
N ASN A 273 -19.84 -24.03 -0.26
CA ASN A 273 -20.49 -24.76 -1.36
C ASN A 273 -19.79 -26.09 -1.65
N ILE A 274 -18.45 -26.15 -1.61
CA ILE A 274 -17.69 -27.40 -1.77
C ILE A 274 -17.95 -28.35 -0.60
N GLU A 275 -17.97 -27.83 0.63
CA GLU A 275 -18.26 -28.64 1.81
C GLU A 275 -19.66 -29.26 1.75
N THR A 276 -20.65 -28.43 1.39
CA THR A 276 -22.04 -28.86 1.21
C THR A 276 -22.16 -29.86 0.07
N GLY A 277 -21.50 -29.60 -1.07
CA GLY A 277 -21.42 -30.52 -2.20
C GLY A 277 -20.82 -31.88 -1.80
N ASN A 278 -19.75 -31.89 -1.01
CA ASN A 278 -19.14 -33.11 -0.50
C ASN A 278 -20.06 -33.88 0.46
N LYS A 279 -20.86 -33.19 1.28
CA LYS A 279 -21.88 -33.81 2.13
C LYS A 279 -22.96 -34.49 1.28
N GLU A 280 -23.44 -33.81 0.24
CA GLU A 280 -24.42 -34.38 -0.69
C GLU A 280 -23.84 -35.54 -1.51
N LEU A 281 -22.57 -35.46 -1.94
CA LEU A 281 -21.89 -36.55 -2.64
C LEU A 281 -21.79 -37.81 -1.76
N LYS A 282 -21.43 -37.64 -0.48
CA LYS A 282 -21.41 -38.74 0.51
C LYS A 282 -22.79 -39.34 0.72
N LYS A 283 -23.85 -38.51 0.79
CA LYS A 283 -25.24 -38.98 0.87
C LYS A 283 -25.64 -39.75 -0.39
N ALA A 284 -25.28 -39.27 -1.57
CA ALA A 284 -25.56 -39.93 -2.85
C ALA A 284 -24.86 -41.30 -2.97
N ILE A 285 -23.58 -41.39 -2.57
CA ILE A 285 -22.83 -42.65 -2.52
C ILE A 285 -23.56 -43.65 -1.60
N ARG A 286 -23.96 -43.24 -0.40
CA ARG A 286 -24.75 -44.09 0.53
C ARG A 286 -26.09 -44.51 -0.06
N ARG A 287 -26.82 -43.60 -0.71
CA ARG A 287 -28.11 -43.87 -1.37
C ARG A 287 -27.98 -44.87 -2.53
N SER A 288 -26.87 -44.84 -3.28
CA SER A 288 -26.64 -45.74 -4.42
C SER A 288 -26.55 -47.23 -4.04
N SER A 289 -26.13 -47.53 -2.81
CA SER A 289 -26.09 -48.90 -2.28
C SER A 289 -27.49 -49.39 -1.94
N SER A 290 -28.30 -48.56 -1.26
CA SER A 290 -29.69 -48.90 -0.92
C SER A 290 -30.58 -49.00 -2.16
N SER A 291 -30.42 -48.12 -3.15
CA SER A 291 -31.24 -48.12 -4.37
C SER A 291 -31.17 -49.45 -5.15
N ARG A 292 -29.97 -50.04 -5.23
CA ARG A 292 -29.76 -51.34 -5.89
C ARG A 292 -30.54 -52.46 -5.20
N LEU A 293 -30.63 -52.46 -3.86
CA LEU A 293 -31.41 -53.44 -3.11
C LEU A 293 -32.92 -53.30 -3.40
N TYR A 294 -33.44 -52.06 -3.45
CA TYR A 294 -34.86 -51.83 -3.74
C TYR A 294 -35.25 -52.26 -5.16
N ILE A 295 -34.40 -51.99 -6.16
CA ILE A 295 -34.65 -52.43 -7.55
C ILE A 295 -34.66 -53.98 -7.63
N LEU A 296 -33.74 -54.64 -6.94
CA LEU A 296 -33.66 -56.11 -6.92
C LEU A 296 -34.88 -56.72 -6.21
N LEU A 297 -35.33 -56.14 -5.10
CA LEU A 297 -36.55 -56.55 -4.40
C LEU A 297 -37.78 -56.43 -5.31
N VAL A 298 -37.94 -55.31 -6.01
CA VAL A 298 -39.07 -55.10 -6.95
C VAL A 298 -39.03 -56.14 -8.07
N MET A 299 -37.86 -56.44 -8.63
CA MET A 299 -37.72 -57.49 -9.65
C MET A 299 -38.12 -58.87 -9.13
N ILE A 300 -37.72 -59.23 -7.91
CA ILE A 300 -38.12 -60.51 -7.29
C ILE A 300 -39.64 -60.58 -7.05
N VAL A 301 -40.24 -59.50 -6.55
CA VAL A 301 -41.69 -59.46 -6.33
C VAL A 301 -42.45 -59.58 -7.65
N LEU A 302 -41.97 -58.93 -8.70
CA LEU A 302 -42.58 -58.99 -10.03
C LEU A 302 -42.48 -60.40 -10.65
N THR A 303 -41.32 -61.06 -10.55
CA THR A 303 -41.16 -62.43 -11.07
C THR A 303 -42.01 -63.45 -10.31
N LEU A 304 -42.09 -63.34 -8.98
CA LEU A 304 -42.97 -64.20 -8.17
C LEU A 304 -44.45 -63.96 -8.47
N SER A 305 -44.84 -62.70 -8.70
CA SER A 305 -46.22 -62.37 -9.09
C SER A 305 -46.61 -62.97 -10.44
N LEU A 306 -45.69 -62.93 -11.42
CA LEU A 306 -45.91 -63.58 -12.73
C LEU A 306 -45.98 -65.10 -12.60
N LEU A 307 -45.11 -65.72 -11.79
CA LEU A 307 -45.12 -67.16 -11.56
C LEU A 307 -46.43 -67.62 -10.88
N PHE A 308 -46.94 -66.84 -9.92
CA PHE A 308 -48.21 -67.13 -9.27
C PHE A 308 -49.39 -66.99 -10.23
N LEU A 309 -49.35 -66.00 -11.13
CA LEU A 309 -50.37 -65.82 -12.16
C LEU A 309 -50.38 -66.99 -13.15
N ASP A 310 -49.20 -67.47 -13.55
CA ASP A 310 -49.03 -68.62 -14.45
C ASP A 310 -49.49 -69.93 -13.79
N TRP A 311 -49.29 -70.10 -12.48
CA TRP A 311 -49.76 -71.28 -11.75
C TRP A 311 -51.28 -71.28 -11.50
N TYR A 312 -51.91 -70.11 -11.43
CA TYR A 312 -53.34 -69.96 -11.19
C TYR A 312 -54.17 -70.08 -12.49
N GLN A 313 -53.54 -69.92 -13.65
CA GLN A 313 -54.16 -70.03 -14.98
C GLN A 313 -54.23 -71.49 -15.44
#